data_AF-A0AB37ZV15-F1
#
_entry.id   AF-A0AB37ZV15-F1
#
_cell.length_a   1.000
_cell.length_b   1.000
_cell.length_c   1.000
_cell.angle_alpha   90.00
_cell.angle_beta   90.00
_cell.angle_gamma   90.00
#
_symmetry.space_group_name_H-M   'P 1'
#
loop_
_entity.id
_entity.type
_entity.pdbx_description
1 polymer ?
#
loop_
_entity_poly.entity_id
_entity_poly.type
_entity_poly.pdbx_seq_one_letter_code
_entity_poly.pdbx_strand_id
1 'polypeptide(L)' 'MKSSLALYQALISIDVTEDRAAAVVDALESDMQTQLATKADIDKLESRLELKLTIRMAVMLTAAVGIMLTAFRFMH' A
#
# COMPACT_ATOMS: atom_id res chain seq x y z
N MET A 1 -10.04 4.58 17.71
CA MET A 1 -10.71 5.35 18.79
C MET A 1 -11.56 4.49 19.73
N LYS A 2 -12.62 3.78 19.28
CA LYS A 2 -13.42 2.94 20.21
C LYS A 2 -12.60 1.80 20.85
N SER A 3 -11.68 1.18 20.11
CA SER A 3 -10.77 0.15 20.63
C SER A 3 -9.73 0.72 21.60
N SER A 4 -9.13 1.87 21.29
CA SER A 4 -8.14 2.57 22.12
C SER A 4 -8.72 2.92 23.50
N LEU A 5 -9.95 3.44 23.53
CA LEU A 5 -10.67 3.78 24.76
C LEU A 5 -11.02 2.52 25.58
N ALA A 6 -11.45 1.45 24.92
CA ALA A 6 -11.76 0.19 25.59
C ALA A 6 -10.51 -0.45 26.22
N LEU A 7 -9.37 -0.37 25.53
CA LEU A 7 -8.09 -0.86 26.04
C LEU A 7 -7.61 -0.04 27.23
N TYR A 8 -7.68 1.29 27.14
CA TYR A 8 -7.38 2.19 28.26
C TYR A 8 -8.21 1.85 29.48
N GLN A 9 -9.54 1.74 29.31
CA GLN A 9 -10.46 1.41 30.41
C GLN A 9 -10.18 0.03 31.01
N ALA A 10 -9.80 -0.95 30.19
CA ALA A 10 -9.40 -2.28 30.64
C ALA A 10 -8.11 -2.24 31.47
N LEU A 11 -7.11 -1.44 31.06
CA LEU A 11 -5.86 -1.27 31.82
C LEU A 11 -6.11 -0.62 33.18
N ILE A 12 -6.95 0.41 33.23
CA ILE A 12 -7.35 1.02 34.51
C ILE A 12 -8.10 0.01 35.39
N SER A 13 -8.93 -0.86 34.81
CA SER A 13 -9.71 -1.85 35.58
C SER A 13 -8.87 -2.94 36.26
N ILE A 14 -7.60 -3.08 35.87
CA ILE A 14 -6.64 -4.02 36.48
C ILE A 14 -5.55 -3.29 37.29
N ASP A 15 -5.85 -2.07 37.79
CA ASP A 15 -4.96 -1.25 38.63
C ASP A 15 -3.68 -0.76 37.94
N VAL A 16 -3.67 -0.62 36.61
CA VAL A 16 -2.59 0.11 35.92
C VAL A 16 -2.76 1.60 36.13
N THR A 17 -1.68 2.29 36.49
CA THR A 17 -1.68 3.75 36.68
C THR A 17 -2.02 4.49 35.39
N GLU A 18 -2.70 5.62 35.50
CA GLU A 18 -3.19 6.42 34.37
C GLU A 18 -2.10 6.74 33.33
N ASP A 19 -0.95 7.22 33.79
CA ASP A 19 0.20 7.55 32.94
C ASP A 19 0.72 6.34 32.13
N ARG A 20 0.67 5.15 32.71
CA ARG A 20 1.15 3.92 32.06
C ARG A 20 0.12 3.38 31.08
N ALA A 21 -1.16 3.47 31.41
CA ALA A 21 -2.24 3.08 30.52
C ALA A 21 -2.24 3.96 29.26
N ALA A 22 -2.09 5.28 29.43
CA ALA A 22 -1.96 6.23 28.32
C ALA A 22 -0.73 5.91 27.45
N ALA A 23 0.44 5.71 28.06
CA ALA A 23 1.67 5.39 27.32
C ALA A 23 1.56 4.11 26.48
N VAL A 24 0.86 3.07 26.98
CA VAL A 24 0.64 1.82 26.24
C VAL A 24 -0.29 2.04 25.05
N VAL A 25 -1.39 2.78 25.25
CA VAL A 25 -2.33 3.09 24.16
C VAL A 25 -1.67 3.95 23.09
N ASP A 26 -0.88 4.95 23.49
CA ASP A 26 -0.16 5.83 22.58
C ASP A 26 0.92 5.08 21.79
N ALA A 27 1.69 4.22 22.45
CA ALA A 27 2.69 3.39 21.80
C ALA A 27 2.04 2.41 20.80
N LEU A 28 0.91 1.80 21.15
CA LEU A 28 0.18 0.89 20.28
C LEU A 28 -0.46 1.61 19.09
N GLU A 29 -1.04 2.79 19.30
CA GLU A 29 -1.61 3.59 18.21
C GLU A 29 -0.54 4.05 17.23
N SER A 30 0.62 4.49 17.75
CA SER A 30 1.80 4.80 16.95
C SER A 30 2.26 3.58 16.16
N ASP A 31 2.43 2.42 16.80
CA ASP A 31 2.89 1.19 16.15
C ASP A 31 1.92 0.73 15.05
N MET A 32 0.60 0.77 15.31
CA MET A 32 -0.44 0.49 14.32
C MET A 32 -0.37 1.43 13.11
N GLN A 33 -0.08 2.72 13.31
CA GLN A 33 0.10 3.67 12.21
C GLN A 33 1.35 3.37 11.37
N THR A 34 2.41 2.81 11.97
CA THR A 34 3.65 2.44 11.25
C THR A 34 3.64 1.05 10.61
N GLN A 35 2.97 0.06 11.21
CA GLN A 35 3.04 -1.34 10.74
C GLN A 35 1.91 -1.73 9.79
N LEU A 36 0.76 -1.05 9.83
CA LEU A 36 -0.32 -1.34 8.91
C LEU A 36 0.04 -0.74 7.54
N ALA A 37 0.13 -1.60 6.51
CA ALA A 37 0.10 -1.14 5.13
C ALA A 37 -1.14 -0.27 4.97
N THR A 38 -0.92 1.02 4.82
CA THR A 38 -2.01 1.98 4.78
C THR A 38 -2.75 1.79 3.46
N LYS A 39 -4.02 2.20 3.40
CA LYS A 39 -4.74 2.21 2.11
C LYS A 39 -3.95 2.95 1.02
N ALA A 40 -3.24 4.00 1.41
CA ALA A 40 -2.33 4.74 0.52
C ALA A 40 -1.18 3.88 -0.04
N ASP A 41 -0.66 2.91 0.70
CA ASP A 41 0.36 1.98 0.21
C ASP A 41 -0.20 1.03 -0.84
N ILE A 42 -1.45 0.61 -0.68
CA ILE A 42 -2.18 -0.22 -1.66
C ILE A 42 -2.44 0.59 -2.93
N ASP A 43 -2.97 1.82 -2.82
CA ASP A 43 -3.21 2.71 -3.96
C ASP A 43 -1.90 3.03 -4.72
N LYS A 44 -0.81 3.22 -3.98
CA LYS A 44 0.54 3.41 -4.54
C LYS A 44 1.05 2.15 -5.23
N LEU A 45 0.70 0.95 -4.75
CA LEU A 45 1.07 -0.29 -5.40
C LEU A 45 0.27 -0.50 -6.70
N GLU A 46 -1.04 -0.23 -6.68
CA GLU A 46 -1.93 -0.31 -7.83
C GLU A 46 -1.45 0.61 -8.96
N SER A 47 -1.26 1.89 -8.68
CA SER A 47 -0.75 2.86 -9.67
C SER A 47 0.61 2.46 -10.26
N ARG A 48 1.51 1.88 -9.46
CA ARG A 48 2.80 1.36 -9.95
C ARG A 48 2.63 0.15 -10.85
N LEU A 49 1.67 -0.73 -10.58
CA LEU A 49 1.36 -1.90 -11.40
C LEU A 49 0.75 -1.47 -12.74
N GLU A 50 -0.22 -0.57 -12.72
CA GLU A 50 -0.84 -0.02 -13.93
C GLU A 50 0.18 0.67 -14.83
N LEU A 51 1.06 1.49 -14.26
CA LEU A 51 2.13 2.17 -15.01
C LEU A 51 3.08 1.17 -15.65
N LYS A 52 3.54 0.16 -14.89
CA LYS A 52 4.44 -0.89 -15.41
C LYS A 52 3.78 -1.67 -16.55
N LEU A 53 2.51 -2.03 -16.40
CA LEU A 53 1.77 -2.75 -17.42
C LEU A 53 1.63 -1.90 -18.69
N THR A 54 1.23 -0.64 -18.54
CA THR A 54 1.06 0.32 -19.64
C THR A 54 2.36 0.48 -20.43
N ILE A 55 3.48 0.71 -19.74
CA ILE A 55 4.80 0.84 -20.39
C ILE A 55 5.16 -0.45 -21.13
N ARG A 56 4.98 -1.61 -20.51
CA ARG A 56 5.32 -2.90 -21.14
C ARG A 56 4.47 -3.17 -22.38
N MET A 57 3.17 -2.88 -22.33
CA MET A 57 2.28 -3.02 -23.48
C MET A 57 2.64 -2.03 -24.59
N ALA A 58 2.96 -0.79 -24.26
CA ALA A 58 3.39 0.20 -25.25
C ALA A 58 4.65 -0.26 -26.00
N VAL A 59 5.65 -0.80 -25.28
CA VAL A 59 6.88 -1.35 -25.89
C VAL A 59 6.58 -2.58 -26.75
N MET A 60 5.72 -3.48 -26.29
CA MET A 60 5.33 -4.65 -27.09
C MET A 60 4.60 -4.26 -28.38
N LEU A 61 3.69 -3.28 -28.31
CA LEU A 61 2.95 -2.80 -29.48
C LEU A 61 3.86 -2.13 -30.49
N THR A 62 4.79 -1.27 -30.07
CA THR A 62 5.75 -0.63 -30.99
C THR A 62 6.67 -1.67 -31.64
N ALA A 63 7.15 -2.64 -30.89
CA ALA A 63 7.94 -3.75 -31.43
C ALA A 63 7.13 -4.58 -32.44
N ALA A 64 5.90 -4.95 -32.11
CA ALA A 64 5.03 -5.73 -32.99
C ALA A 64 4.74 -5.00 -34.32
N VAL A 65 4.38 -3.70 -34.24
CA VAL A 65 4.12 -2.87 -35.42
C VAL A 65 5.38 -2.70 -36.26
N GLY A 66 6.54 -2.46 -35.62
CA GLY A 66 7.82 -2.35 -36.33
C GLY A 66 8.16 -3.62 -37.10
N ILE A 67 8.06 -4.79 -36.46
CA ILE A 67 8.31 -6.08 -37.11
C ILE A 67 7.34 -6.28 -38.27
N MET A 68 6.05 -5.99 -38.07
CA MET A 68 5.02 -6.13 -39.10
C MET A 68 5.30 -5.26 -40.32
N LEU A 69 5.63 -3.98 -40.14
CA LEU A 69 5.98 -3.06 -41.23
C LEU A 69 7.22 -3.53 -42.00
N THR A 70 8.24 -4.01 -41.29
CA THR A 70 9.47 -4.50 -41.89
C THR A 70 9.21 -5.77 -42.73
N ALA A 71 8.35 -6.67 -42.24
CA ALA A 71 7.93 -7.85 -42.97
C ALA A 71 7.15 -7.50 -44.25
N PHE A 72 6.22 -6.54 -44.20
CA PHE A 72 5.50 -6.08 -45.40
C PHE A 72 6.42 -5.48 -46.46
N ARG A 73 7.40 -4.66 -46.03
CA ARG A 73 8.40 -4.06 -46.92
C ARG A 73 9.26 -5.09 -47.65
N PHE A 74 9.45 -6.28 -47.08
CA PHE A 74 10.24 -7.36 -47.69
C PHE A 74 9.44 -8.20 -48.69
N MET A 75 8.11 -8.29 -48.51
CA MET A 75 7.23 -9.07 -49.40
C MET A 75 6.74 -8.28 -50.63
N HIS A 76 6.94 -6.96 -50.66
CA HIS A 76 6.52 -6.07 -51.74
C HIS A 76 7.73 -5.43 -52.43
#